data_AF-A0A3D1KV82-F1
#
_entry.id   AF-A0A3D1KV82-F1
#
_cell.length_a   1.000
_cell.length_b   1.000
_cell.length_c   1.000
_cell.angle_alpha   90.00
_cell.angle_beta   90.00
_cell.angle_gamma   90.00
#
_symmetry.space_group_name_H-M   'P 1'
#
loop_
_entity.id
_entity.type
_entity.pdbx_description
1 polymer ?
#
loop_
_entity_poly.entity_id
_entity_poly.type
_entity_poly.pdbx_seq_one_letter_code
_entity_poly.pdbx_strand_id
1 'polypeptide(L)'
;MEDLKNIVELCVSGNVRAQETLYHMLAPKMFGVCMRYSKDVTEAEDNLQEGFIKVFTYLKNFRHEGSLEGWVRKIMVNVSLEKFRKQQVMHPVDDIRVFENQHQPEEIIEKISADELIELIQSLPPRYRMVFNLYVMEGMNHKEIG
;
A
#
# COMPACT_ATOMS: atom_id res chain seq x y z
N MET A 1 21.19 -12.39 -14.57
CA MET A 1 20.37 -11.82 -13.49
C MET A 1 21.23 -10.74 -12.87
N GLU A 2 20.94 -9.47 -13.13
CA GLU A 2 21.69 -8.34 -12.55
C GLU A 2 21.63 -8.47 -11.01
N ASP A 3 22.75 -8.29 -10.31
CA ASP A 3 22.76 -8.25 -8.85
C ASP A 3 21.86 -7.10 -8.37
N LEU A 4 20.92 -7.37 -7.45
CA LEU A 4 20.00 -6.36 -6.92
C LEU A 4 20.77 -5.16 -6.33
N LYS A 5 21.95 -5.41 -5.75
CA LYS A 5 22.83 -4.35 -5.26
C LYS A 5 23.31 -3.44 -6.39
N ASN A 6 23.68 -4.03 -7.53
CA ASN A 6 24.08 -3.31 -8.73
C ASN A 6 22.91 -2.46 -9.30
N ILE A 7 21.68 -3.00 -9.31
CA ILE A 7 20.50 -2.23 -9.74
C ILE A 7 20.27 -1.00 -8.87
N VAL A 8 20.41 -1.12 -7.54
CA VAL A 8 20.23 0.02 -6.62
C VAL A 8 21.29 1.10 -6.86
N GLU A 9 22.56 0.71 -6.97
CA GLU A 9 23.66 1.65 -7.24
C GLU A 9 23.45 2.39 -8.58
N LEU A 10 23.04 1.68 -9.63
CA LEU A 10 22.71 2.28 -10.93
C LEU A 10 21.50 3.21 -10.86
N CYS A 11 20.47 2.86 -10.10
CA CYS A 11 19.31 3.74 -9.89
C CYS A 11 19.71 5.05 -9.19
N VAL A 12 20.58 4.95 -8.18
CA VAL A 12 21.10 6.11 -7.42
C VAL A 12 21.97 7.00 -8.31
N SER A 13 22.69 6.44 -9.28
CA SER A 13 23.45 7.21 -10.27
C SER A 13 22.57 7.81 -11.39
N GLY A 14 21.24 7.69 -11.30
CA GLY A 14 20.30 8.25 -12.28
C GLY A 14 20.13 7.44 -13.56
N ASN A 15 20.51 6.15 -13.56
CA ASN A 15 20.33 5.29 -14.73
C ASN A 15 18.84 4.98 -14.95
N VAL A 16 18.25 5.54 -16.00
CA VAL A 16 16.83 5.40 -16.34
C VAL A 16 16.44 3.93 -16.58
N ARG A 17 17.29 3.13 -17.23
CA ARG A 17 17.00 1.71 -17.50
C ARG A 17 16.97 0.88 -16.22
N ALA A 18 17.85 1.19 -15.26
CA ALA A 18 17.84 0.55 -13.96
C ALA A 18 16.58 0.91 -13.17
N GLN A 19 16.15 2.18 -13.22
CA GLN A 19 14.91 2.63 -12.58
C GLN A 19 13.68 1.96 -13.21
N GLU A 20 13.60 1.88 -14.53
CA GLU A 20 12.55 1.16 -15.26
C GLU A 20 12.51 -0.32 -14.86
N THR A 21 13.67 -0.97 -14.81
CA THR A 21 13.78 -2.37 -14.37
C THR A 21 13.27 -2.55 -12.95
N LEU A 22 13.71 -1.69 -12.03
CA LEU A 22 13.28 -1.74 -10.63
C LEU A 22 11.76 -1.49 -10.50
N TYR A 23 11.23 -0.55 -11.28
CA TYR A 23 9.80 -0.28 -11.34
C TYR A 23 9.02 -1.52 -11.78
N HIS A 24 9.38 -2.13 -12.92
CA HIS A 24 8.67 -3.32 -13.42
C HIS A 24 8.76 -4.52 -12.46
N MET A 25 9.85 -4.66 -11.72
CA MET A 25 10.01 -5.73 -10.73
C MET A 25 9.06 -5.57 -9.53
N LEU A 26 8.85 -4.35 -9.05
CA LEU A 26 8.15 -4.10 -7.78
C LEU A 26 6.73 -3.57 -7.96
N ALA A 27 6.43 -2.88 -9.06
CA ALA A 27 5.16 -2.20 -9.28
C ALA A 27 3.94 -3.12 -9.17
N PRO A 28 3.91 -4.35 -9.72
CA PRO A 28 2.74 -5.22 -9.60
C PRO A 28 2.40 -5.56 -8.13
N LYS A 29 3.43 -5.87 -7.33
CA LYS A 29 3.25 -6.14 -5.89
C LYS A 29 2.85 -4.88 -5.12
N MET A 30 3.49 -3.75 -5.43
CA MET A 30 3.23 -2.48 -4.76
C MET A 30 1.86 -1.92 -5.11
N PHE A 31 1.35 -2.19 -6.31
CA PHE A 31 -0.01 -1.87 -6.70
C PHE A 31 -1.03 -2.60 -5.80
N GLY A 32 -0.81 -3.90 -5.56
CA GLY A 32 -1.61 -4.66 -4.59
C GLY A 32 -1.54 -4.10 -3.16
N VAL A 33 -0.40 -3.54 -2.75
CA VAL A 33 -0.30 -2.81 -1.47
C VAL A 33 -1.15 -1.54 -1.50
N CYS A 34 -1.01 -0.69 -2.53
CA CYS A 34 -1.78 0.54 -2.68
C CYS A 34 -3.29 0.27 -2.71
N MET A 35 -3.75 -0.76 -3.42
CA MET A 35 -5.16 -1.16 -3.50
C MET A 35 -5.80 -1.39 -2.13
N ARG A 36 -5.05 -1.93 -1.16
CA ARG A 36 -5.57 -2.17 0.20
C ARG A 36 -5.94 -0.88 0.93
N TYR A 37 -5.27 0.23 0.61
CA TYR A 37 -5.48 1.52 1.27
C TYR A 37 -6.33 2.50 0.46
N SER A 38 -6.42 2.30 -0.86
CA SER A 38 -7.21 3.12 -1.78
C SER A 38 -8.69 2.74 -1.77
N LYS A 39 -9.56 3.65 -2.21
CA LYS A 39 -10.99 3.38 -2.43
C LYS A 39 -11.31 2.74 -3.77
N ASP A 40 -10.44 2.95 -4.76
CA ASP A 40 -10.59 2.48 -6.14
C ASP A 40 -9.21 2.31 -6.80
N VAL A 41 -9.23 1.79 -8.04
CA VAL A 41 -8.04 1.56 -8.87
C VAL A 41 -7.31 2.86 -9.17
N THR A 42 -8.03 3.92 -9.52
CA THR A 42 -7.44 5.22 -9.88
C THR A 42 -6.64 5.81 -8.72
N GLU A 43 -7.19 5.77 -7.50
CA GLU A 43 -6.47 6.23 -6.32
C GLU A 43 -5.25 5.33 -6.01
N ALA A 44 -5.34 4.02 -6.27
CA ALA A 44 -4.19 3.12 -6.13
C ALA A 44 -3.08 3.40 -7.16
N GLU A 45 -3.43 3.68 -8.42
CA GLU A 45 -2.48 4.07 -9.47
C GLU A 45 -1.77 5.39 -9.11
N ASP A 46 -2.52 6.39 -8.64
CA ASP A 46 -1.94 7.65 -8.14
C ASP A 46 -0.95 7.39 -6.99
N ASN A 47 -1.36 6.60 -5.98
CA ASN A 47 -0.54 6.28 -4.82
C ASN A 47 0.74 5.53 -5.24
N LEU A 48 0.62 4.63 -6.21
CA LEU A 48 1.75 3.89 -6.78
C LEU A 48 2.73 4.84 -7.47
N GLN A 49 2.23 5.74 -8.32
CA GLN A 49 3.05 6.72 -9.04
C GLN A 49 3.78 7.65 -8.09
N GLU A 50 3.06 8.29 -7.15
CA GLU A 50 3.67 9.16 -6.13
C GLU A 50 4.67 8.38 -5.26
N GLY A 51 4.31 7.14 -4.90
CA GLY A 51 5.17 6.23 -4.17
C GLY A 51 6.50 5.98 -4.89
N PHE A 52 6.48 5.65 -6.18
CA PHE A 52 7.70 5.40 -6.95
C PHE A 52 8.53 6.67 -7.17
N ILE A 53 7.90 7.84 -7.32
CA ILE A 53 8.62 9.13 -7.32
C ILE A 53 9.42 9.27 -6.01
N LYS A 54 8.79 9.00 -4.86
CA LYS A 54 9.47 9.04 -3.55
C LYS A 54 10.54 7.95 -3.41
N VAL A 55 10.29 6.74 -3.92
CA VAL A 55 11.29 5.65 -3.95
C VAL A 55 12.56 6.12 -4.64
N PHE A 56 12.49 6.60 -5.88
CA PHE A 56 13.68 7.03 -6.61
C PHE A 56 14.33 8.27 -5.99
N THR A 57 13.53 9.20 -5.45
CA THR A 57 14.04 10.39 -4.74
C THR A 57 14.86 10.02 -3.50
N TYR A 58 14.42 9.01 -2.74
CA TYR A 58 15.03 8.64 -1.46
C TYR A 58 15.85 7.36 -1.50
N LEU A 59 16.01 6.73 -2.67
CA LEU A 59 16.66 5.41 -2.80
C LEU A 59 18.08 5.40 -2.23
N LYS A 60 18.81 6.51 -2.36
CA LYS A 60 20.14 6.71 -1.76
C LYS A 60 20.17 6.55 -0.23
N ASN A 61 19.03 6.66 0.45
CA ASN A 61 18.91 6.49 1.89
C ASN A 61 18.63 5.03 2.30
N PHE A 62 18.45 4.12 1.34
CA PHE A 62 18.28 2.70 1.64
C PHE A 62 19.59 2.11 2.16
N ARG A 63 19.64 1.81 3.46
CA ARG A 63 20.85 1.33 4.15
C ARG A 63 21.14 -0.16 3.98
N HIS A 64 20.39 -0.87 3.13
CA HIS A 64 20.43 -2.33 3.02
C HIS A 64 20.10 -3.09 4.33
N GLU A 65 19.45 -2.41 5.26
CA GLU A 65 18.87 -3.01 6.47
C GLU A 65 17.50 -3.60 6.11
N GLY A 66 17.44 -4.91 5.90
CA GLY A 66 16.25 -5.60 5.42
C GLY A 66 16.11 -5.62 3.89
N SER A 67 14.93 -5.98 3.39
CA SER A 67 14.69 -6.11 1.95
C SER A 67 14.33 -4.76 1.31
N LEU A 68 14.79 -4.55 0.07
CA LEU A 68 14.38 -3.40 -0.74
C LEU A 68 12.87 -3.38 -0.94
N GLU A 69 12.26 -4.55 -1.17
CA GLU A 69 10.80 -4.70 -1.28
C GLU A 69 10.08 -4.20 -0.02
N GLY A 70 10.58 -4.53 1.18
CA GLY A 70 10.01 -4.03 2.44
C GLY A 70 10.18 -2.53 2.62
N TRP A 71 11.34 -1.98 2.23
CA TRP A 71 11.58 -0.54 2.26
C TRP A 71 10.65 0.23 1.30
N VAL A 72 10.46 -0.27 0.08
CA VAL A 72 9.53 0.29 -0.91
C VAL A 72 8.09 0.17 -0.41
N ARG A 73 7.68 -0.99 0.13
CA ARG A 73 6.36 -1.19 0.74
C ARG A 73 6.06 -0.13 1.79
N LYS A 74 7.02 0.17 2.68
CA LYS A 74 6.86 1.20 3.71
C LYS A 74 6.58 2.59 3.10
N ILE A 75 7.21 2.92 1.98
CA ILE A 75 6.94 4.17 1.26
C ILE A 75 5.52 4.17 0.70
N MET A 76 5.09 3.07 0.06
CA MET A 76 3.73 2.95 -0.51
C MET A 76 2.64 3.11 0.54
N VAL A 77 2.80 2.45 1.69
CA VAL A 77 1.88 2.57 2.83
C VAL A 77 1.84 4.03 3.30
N ASN A 78 3.01 4.65 3.54
CA ASN A 78 3.08 6.03 4.02
C ASN A 78 2.42 7.04 3.06
N VAL A 79 2.64 6.90 1.75
CA VAL A 79 1.98 7.75 0.73
C VAL A 79 0.47 7.61 0.79
N SER A 80 -0.02 6.37 0.84
CA SER A 80 -1.46 6.09 0.90
C SER A 80 -2.09 6.68 2.17
N LEU A 81 -1.42 6.55 3.32
CA LEU A 81 -1.87 7.14 4.59
C LEU A 81 -1.83 8.67 4.59
N GLU A 82 -0.81 9.28 3.97
CA GLU A 82 -0.68 10.74 3.85
C GLU A 82 -1.84 11.32 3.04
N LYS A 83 -2.15 10.70 1.88
CA LYS A 83 -3.27 11.11 1.03
C LYS A 83 -4.61 10.99 1.76
N PHE A 84 -4.83 9.87 2.47
CA PHE A 84 -6.02 9.67 3.28
C PHE A 84 -6.19 10.78 4.33
N ARG A 85 -5.14 11.09 5.10
CA ARG A 85 -5.19 12.13 6.14
C ARG A 85 -5.53 13.51 5.56
N LYS A 86 -4.98 13.86 4.39
CA LYS A 86 -5.28 15.11 3.70
C LYS A 86 -6.75 15.20 3.25
N GLN A 87 -7.33 14.11 2.77
CA GLN A 87 -8.74 14.06 2.36
C GLN A 87 -9.69 14.23 3.56
N GLN A 88 -9.37 13.66 4.73
CA GLN A 88 -10.18 13.77 5.95
C GLN A 88 -10.19 15.18 6.56
N VAL A 89 -9.11 15.95 6.39
CA VAL A 89 -9.08 17.36 6.84
C VAL A 89 -10.03 18.22 6.00
N MET A 90 -10.29 17.84 4.74
CA MET A 90 -11.16 18.58 3.82
C MET A 90 -12.64 18.23 3.98
N HIS A 91 -12.96 17.07 4.55
CA HIS A 91 -14.33 16.61 4.77
C HIS A 91 -14.46 16.03 6.18
N PRO A 92 -15.14 16.73 7.12
CA PRO A 92 -15.59 16.12 8.36
C PRO A 92 -16.45 14.90 7.98
N VAL A 93 -16.10 13.74 8.51
CA VAL A 93 -16.86 12.52 8.22
C VAL A 93 -18.12 12.53 9.07
N ASP A 94 -19.23 12.97 8.49
CA ASP A 94 -20.56 12.57 8.93
C ASP A 94 -20.94 11.30 8.15
N ASP A 95 -20.87 10.14 8.80
CA ASP A 95 -21.84 9.04 8.68
C ASP A 95 -21.28 7.78 9.36
N ILE A 96 -21.72 7.55 10.60
CA ILE A 96 -21.77 6.21 11.17
C ILE A 96 -23.04 5.57 10.62
N ARG A 97 -22.95 4.92 9.46
CA ARG A 97 -23.96 3.93 9.07
C ARG A 97 -23.55 2.60 9.66
N VAL A 98 -24.20 2.25 10.77
CA VAL A 98 -24.17 0.90 11.33
C VAL A 98 -24.73 -0.02 10.25
N PHE A 99 -23.89 -0.89 9.70
CA PHE A 99 -24.39 -1.98 8.86
C PHE A 99 -25.19 -2.92 9.75
N GLU A 100 -26.49 -3.04 9.51
CA GLU A 100 -27.30 -4.10 10.10
C GLU A 100 -26.80 -5.45 9.55
N ASN A 101 -26.44 -6.35 10.47
CA ASN A 101 -25.90 -7.67 10.17
C ASN A 101 -26.81 -8.44 9.21
N GLN A 102 -26.35 -8.63 7.97
CA GLN A 102 -26.84 -9.72 7.15
C GLN A 102 -26.00 -10.95 7.48
N HIS A 103 -26.61 -11.94 8.12
CA HIS A 103 -26.02 -13.25 8.34
C HIS A 103 -25.61 -13.84 6.99
N GLN A 104 -24.30 -14.05 6.78
CA GLN A 104 -23.81 -14.92 5.72
C GLN A 104 -23.55 -16.31 6.30
N PRO A 105 -23.93 -17.39 5.59
CA PRO A 105 -23.65 -18.76 6.02
C PRO A 105 -22.14 -19.01 6.13
N GLU A 106 -21.73 -19.76 7.15
CA GLU A 106 -20.33 -20.04 7.55
C GLU A 106 -19.56 -21.01 6.61
N GLU A 107 -19.95 -21.14 5.33
CA GLU A 107 -19.38 -22.15 4.42
C GLU A 107 -18.78 -21.57 3.12
N ILE A 108 -17.95 -20.51 3.18
CA ILE A 108 -17.18 -20.06 2.01
C ILE A 108 -15.80 -19.49 2.39
N ILE A 109 -15.04 -20.15 3.28
CA ILE A 109 -13.67 -19.68 3.61
C ILE A 109 -12.62 -20.28 2.66
N GLU A 110 -12.91 -21.40 2.00
CA GLU A 110 -11.89 -22.14 1.23
C GLU A 110 -11.59 -21.59 -0.18
N LYS A 111 -12.30 -20.56 -0.69
CA LYS A 111 -12.16 -20.10 -2.09
C LYS A 111 -12.20 -18.58 -2.32
N ILE A 112 -11.91 -17.75 -1.33
CA ILE A 112 -11.82 -16.30 -1.58
C ILE A 112 -10.52 -16.02 -2.33
N SER A 113 -10.62 -15.45 -3.53
CA SER A 113 -9.48 -14.99 -4.31
C SER A 113 -8.84 -13.74 -3.69
N ALA A 114 -7.59 -13.45 -4.06
CA ALA A 114 -6.93 -12.23 -3.60
C ALA A 114 -7.68 -10.96 -4.03
N ASP A 115 -8.30 -10.97 -5.21
CA ASP A 115 -9.05 -9.84 -5.75
C ASP A 115 -10.34 -9.63 -4.96
N GLU A 116 -11.11 -10.69 -4.71
CA GLU A 116 -12.31 -10.61 -3.85
C GLU A 116 -11.97 -10.14 -2.43
N LEU A 117 -10.84 -10.57 -1.87
CA LEU A 117 -10.40 -10.09 -0.56
C LEU A 117 -10.09 -8.58 -0.57
N ILE A 118 -9.46 -8.08 -1.64
CA ILE A 118 -9.18 -6.65 -1.79
C ILE A 118 -10.51 -5.88 -1.91
N GLU A 119 -11.47 -6.37 -2.68
CA GLU A 119 -12.80 -5.75 -2.80
C GLU A 119 -13.52 -5.68 -1.45
N LEU A 120 -13.46 -6.75 -0.65
CA LEU A 120 -14.02 -6.76 0.70
C LEU A 120 -13.33 -5.73 1.61
N ILE A 121 -12.00 -5.63 1.57
CA ILE A 121 -11.24 -4.61 2.30
C ILE A 121 -11.66 -3.19 1.83
N GLN A 122 -11.84 -3.00 0.53
CA GLN A 122 -12.28 -1.73 -0.05
C GLN A 122 -13.74 -1.39 0.30
N SER A 123 -14.59 -2.37 0.61
CA SER A 123 -15.96 -2.11 1.08
C SER A 123 -16.03 -1.55 2.51
N LEU A 124 -14.96 -1.72 3.30
CA LEU A 124 -14.91 -1.19 4.67
C LEU A 124 -14.96 0.34 4.68
N PRO A 125 -15.63 0.95 5.68
CA PRO A 125 -15.54 2.39 5.86
C PRO A 125 -14.09 2.81 6.06
N PRO A 126 -13.68 3.99 5.56
CA PRO A 126 -12.27 4.27 5.30
C PRO A 126 -11.36 4.19 6.54
N ARG A 127 -11.84 4.61 7.72
CA ARG A 127 -11.09 4.49 8.98
C ARG A 127 -10.89 3.04 9.42
N TYR A 128 -11.90 2.19 9.28
CA TYR A 128 -11.79 0.77 9.64
C TYR A 128 -10.83 0.04 8.70
N ARG A 129 -10.90 0.34 7.39
CA ARG A 129 -9.95 -0.17 6.40
C ARG A 129 -8.50 0.12 6.80
N MET A 130 -8.24 1.36 7.20
CA MET A 130 -6.92 1.79 7.65
C MET A 130 -6.45 1.01 8.90
N VAL A 131 -7.26 1.00 9.96
CA VAL A 131 -6.92 0.30 11.20
C VAL A 131 -6.69 -1.19 10.95
N PHE A 132 -7.57 -1.84 10.16
CA PHE A 132 -7.44 -3.24 9.78
C PHE A 132 -6.11 -3.52 9.08
N ASN A 133 -5.77 -2.75 8.03
CA ASN A 133 -4.53 -2.98 7.31
C ASN A 133 -3.29 -2.71 8.17
N LEU A 134 -3.27 -1.66 8.99
CA LEU A 134 -2.13 -1.38 9.87
C LEU A 134 -1.92 -2.51 10.90
N TYR A 135 -3.00 -3.05 11.45
CA TYR A 135 -2.93 -4.14 12.40
C TYR A 135 -2.56 -5.48 11.73
N VAL A 136 -3.34 -5.91 10.74
CA VAL A 136 -3.23 -7.26 10.14
C VAL A 136 -2.08 -7.35 9.14
N MET A 137 -1.89 -6.33 8.30
CA MET A 137 -0.89 -6.37 7.22
C MET A 137 0.47 -5.83 7.68
N GLU A 138 0.48 -4.76 8.48
CA GLU A 138 1.72 -4.10 8.92
C GLU A 138 2.16 -4.54 10.33
N GLY A 139 1.34 -5.30 11.06
CA GLY A 139 1.69 -5.84 12.39
C GLY A 139 1.76 -4.79 13.49
N MET A 140 1.20 -3.59 13.28
CA MET A 140 1.18 -2.52 14.27
C MET A 140 0.17 -2.84 15.37
N ASN A 141 0.51 -2.55 16.62
CA ASN A 141 -0.45 -2.72 17.72
C ASN A 141 -1.39 -1.51 17.85
N HIS A 142 -2.49 -1.66 18.59
CA HIS A 142 -3.49 -0.59 18.76
C HIS A 142 -2.90 0.72 19.31
N LYS A 143 -1.91 0.66 20.21
CA LYS A 143 -1.25 1.86 20.76
C LYS A 143 -0.40 2.59 19.72
N GLU A 144 0.12 1.89 18.71
CA GLU A 144 0.89 2.48 17.61
C GLU A 144 -0.01 3.07 16.52
N ILE A 145 -1.24 2.56 16.41
CA ILE A 145 -2.23 3.01 15.43
C ILE A 145 -2.96 4.28 15.92
N GLY A 146 -3.25 4.37 17.22
CA GLY A 146 -3.91 5.52 17.85
C GLY A 146 -4.49 5.20 19.22
#